data_AF-A0AAV4FVS8-F1
#
_entry.id   AF-A0AAV4FVS8-F1
#
_cell.length_a   1.000
_cell.length_b   1.000
_cell.length_c   1.000
_cell.angle_alpha   90.00
_cell.angle_beta   90.00
_cell.angle_gamma   90.00
#
_symmetry.space_group_name_H-M   'P 1'
#
loop_
_entity.id
_entity.type
_entity.pdbx_description
1 polymer ?
#
loop_
_entity_poly.entity_id
_entity_poly.type
_entity_poly.pdbx_seq_one_letter_code
_entity_poly.pdbx_strand_id
1 'polypeptide(L)'
;MSHHCTPLSTDQQSLIDARFVFIRRDGHRGPLQRPYDGPFQVISAGHKTFRIMVGGREEVISIDRLKQAHVDLSGPVKLALPPRRGRPPQRIPEKPHSRTTQQRSQTSGAGRIIRRSPRFL
;
A
#
# COMPACT_ATOMS: atom_id res chain seq x y z
N MET A 1 -6.72 34.07 37.30
CA MET A 1 -7.73 34.26 36.25
C MET A 1 -7.52 33.18 35.22
N SER A 2 -8.55 32.37 35.02
CA SER A 2 -8.50 31.01 34.52
C SER A 2 -8.30 30.99 33.00
N HIS A 3 -7.16 30.50 32.52
CA HIS A 3 -6.89 30.27 31.10
C HIS A 3 -7.54 28.94 30.67
N HIS A 4 -8.87 28.89 30.58
CA HIS A 4 -9.60 27.71 30.10
C HIS A 4 -10.50 28.08 28.93
N CYS A 5 -9.86 28.56 27.86
CA CYS A 5 -10.40 28.51 26.51
C CYS A 5 -9.20 28.36 25.59
N THR A 6 -8.70 27.15 25.43
CA THR A 6 -7.81 26.85 24.32
C THR A 6 -8.66 26.91 23.05
N PRO A 7 -8.39 27.80 22.08
CA PRO A 7 -9.03 27.72 20.77
C PRO A 7 -8.77 26.31 20.20
N LEU A 8 -9.73 25.76 19.44
CA LEU A 8 -9.61 24.49 18.71
C LEU A 8 -8.15 24.31 18.28
N SER A 9 -7.44 23.33 18.87
CA SER A 9 -6.00 23.14 18.62
C SER A 9 -5.72 23.27 17.13
N THR A 10 -4.66 23.99 16.74
CA THR A 10 -4.29 24.24 15.33
C THR A 10 -4.30 22.95 14.50
N ASP A 11 -3.97 21.81 15.13
CA ASP A 11 -4.03 20.48 14.54
C ASP A 11 -5.43 20.03 14.07
N GLN A 12 -6.50 20.55 14.68
CA GLN A 12 -7.88 20.21 14.36
C GLN A 12 -8.37 20.93 13.11
N GLN A 13 -8.06 22.22 13.00
CA GLN A 13 -8.49 23.05 11.86
C GLN A 13 -7.83 22.56 10.57
N SER A 14 -6.55 22.23 10.63
CA SER A 14 -5.80 21.71 9.49
C SER A 14 -6.30 20.33 9.02
N LEU A 15 -6.92 19.54 9.92
CA LEU A 15 -7.47 18.23 9.60
C LEU A 15 -8.88 18.27 9.00
N ILE A 16 -9.70 19.26 9.38
CA ILE A 16 -11.05 19.43 8.82
C ILE A 16 -10.99 19.69 7.31
N ASP A 17 -10.02 20.51 6.88
CA ASP A 17 -9.82 20.86 5.46
C ASP A 17 -8.92 19.86 4.71
N ALA A 18 -8.42 18.82 5.39
CA ALA A 18 -7.49 17.86 4.81
C ALA A 18 -8.19 16.91 3.83
N ARG A 19 -7.71 16.86 2.58
CA ARG A 19 -8.12 15.84 1.60
C ARG A 19 -7.50 14.47 1.87
N PHE A 20 -6.27 14.47 2.38
CA PHE A 20 -5.52 13.26 2.70
C PHE A 20 -4.95 13.34 4.11
N VAL A 21 -4.89 12.20 4.79
CA VAL A 21 -4.38 12.08 6.16
C VAL A 21 -3.50 10.85 6.32
N PHE A 22 -2.50 10.96 7.19
CA PHE A 22 -1.72 9.84 7.71
C PHE A 22 -2.38 9.28 8.97
N ILE A 23 -2.43 7.95 9.10
CA ILE A 23 -3.07 7.26 10.24
C ILE A 23 -2.01 6.62 11.12
N ARG A 24 -2.07 6.86 12.44
CA ARG A 24 -1.24 6.17 13.43
C ARG A 24 -1.81 4.79 13.78
N ARG A 25 -1.03 3.71 13.64
CA ARG A 25 -1.46 2.33 13.95
C ARG A 25 -0.97 1.86 15.30
N ASP A 26 -1.66 2.22 16.38
CA ASP A 26 -1.22 1.93 17.74
C ASP A 26 -1.18 0.42 18.00
N GLY A 27 0.03 -0.11 18.24
CA GLY A 27 0.33 -1.54 18.33
C GLY A 27 1.82 -1.77 18.43
N HIS A 28 2.24 -3.01 18.67
CA HIS A 28 3.66 -3.36 18.68
C HIS A 28 4.23 -3.21 17.26
N ARG A 29 5.32 -2.46 17.11
CA ARG A 29 5.94 -2.15 15.81
C ARG A 29 7.42 -2.52 15.88
N GLY A 30 7.99 -2.87 14.73
CA GLY A 30 9.43 -3.08 14.63
C GLY A 30 10.21 -1.77 14.89
N PRO A 31 11.48 -1.84 15.32
CA PRO A 31 12.27 -0.65 15.68
C PRO A 31 12.36 0.43 14.59
N LEU A 32 12.35 0.03 13.31
CA LEU A 32 12.46 0.94 12.15
C LEU A 32 11.13 1.13 11.40
N GLN A 33 10.02 0.61 11.94
CA GLN A 33 8.73 0.73 11.29
C GLN A 33 8.13 2.11 11.53
N ARG A 34 7.69 2.77 10.46
CA ARG A 34 7.08 4.10 10.55
C ARG A 34 5.81 4.04 11.41
N PRO A 35 5.59 5.02 12.29
CA PRO A 35 4.44 5.02 13.19
C PRO A 35 3.10 5.35 12.50
N TYR A 36 3.18 6.03 11.36
CA TYR A 36 2.04 6.39 10.55
C TYR A 36 2.07 5.65 9.22
N ASP A 37 0.90 5.16 8.83
CA ASP A 37 0.64 4.67 7.49
C ASP A 37 0.20 5.81 6.59
N GLY A 38 0.42 5.61 5.30
CA GLY A 38 0.49 6.63 4.25
C GLY A 38 -0.74 7.54 4.07
N PRO A 39 -0.75 8.36 3.00
CA PRO A 39 -1.86 9.26 2.76
C PRO A 39 -3.11 8.46 2.36
N PHE A 40 -4.13 8.53 3.20
CA PHE A 40 -5.45 7.97 2.93
C PHE A 40 -6.44 9.10 2.66
N GLN A 41 -7.41 8.83 1.78
CA GLN A 41 -8.42 9.81 1.41
C GLN A 41 -9.45 9.98 2.53
N VAL A 42 -9.72 11.22 2.92
CA VAL A 42 -10.83 11.55 3.83
C VAL A 42 -12.12 11.58 3.02
N ILE A 43 -13.13 10.82 3.47
CA ILE A 43 -14.48 10.80 2.89
C ILE A 43 -15.34 11.87 3.59
N SER A 44 -15.26 11.94 4.91
CA SER A 44 -16.02 12.89 5.73
C SER A 44 -15.23 13.28 6.97
N ALA A 45 -15.15 14.58 7.24
CA ALA A 45 -14.56 15.15 8.44
C ALA A 45 -15.65 15.44 9.49
N GLY A 46 -15.34 15.15 10.74
CA GLY A 46 -16.18 15.48 11.89
C GLY A 46 -15.35 16.10 13.01
N HIS A 47 -16.02 16.54 14.09
CA HIS A 47 -15.34 17.27 15.17
C HIS A 47 -14.33 16.43 15.95
N LYS A 48 -14.57 15.13 16.13
CA LYS A 48 -13.68 14.21 16.87
C LYS A 48 -13.30 12.96 16.09
N THR A 49 -14.03 12.66 15.03
CA THR A 49 -13.90 11.44 14.24
C THR A 49 -13.97 11.75 12.76
N PHE A 50 -13.25 10.96 11.97
CA PHE A 50 -13.13 11.10 10.53
C PHE A 50 -13.45 9.76 9.87
N ARG A 51 -14.11 9.80 8.73
CA ARG A 51 -14.32 8.63 7.88
C ARG A 51 -13.30 8.64 6.76
N ILE A 52 -12.49 7.58 6.69
CA ILE A 52 -11.30 7.52 5.83
C ILE A 52 -11.35 6.25 4.99
N MET A 53 -10.96 6.37 3.72
CA MET A 53 -10.87 5.25 2.79
C MET A 53 -9.52 4.53 2.95
N VAL A 54 -9.53 3.38 3.62
CA VAL A 54 -8.35 2.54 3.80
C VAL A 54 -8.52 1.25 3.01
N GLY A 55 -7.77 1.09 1.91
CA GLY A 55 -7.77 -0.15 1.16
C GLY A 55 -9.12 -0.56 0.57
N GLY A 56 -9.94 0.42 0.19
CA GLY A 56 -11.29 0.20 -0.34
C GLY A 56 -12.36 -0.05 0.72
N ARG A 57 -12.04 0.12 2.02
CA ARG A 57 -13.02 0.06 3.12
C ARG A 57 -13.04 1.34 3.94
N GLU A 58 -14.23 1.80 4.28
CA GLU A 58 -14.42 2.99 5.10
C GLU A 58 -14.13 2.65 6.57
N GLU A 59 -13.20 3.39 7.18
CA GLU A 59 -12.81 3.24 8.59
C GLU A 59 -13.11 4.55 9.32
N VAL A 60 -13.64 4.46 10.54
CA VAL A 60 -13.90 5.63 11.41
C VAL A 60 -12.76 5.75 12.41
N ILE A 61 -12.04 6.88 12.40
CA ILE A 61 -10.83 7.08 13.20
C ILE A 61 -10.97 8.39 14.00
N SER A 62 -10.55 8.35 15.26
CA SER A 62 -10.48 9.55 16.11
C SER A 62 -9.36 10.49 15.68
N ILE A 63 -9.55 11.77 15.95
CA ILE A 63 -8.61 12.81 15.55
C ILE A 63 -7.19 12.62 16.12
N ASP A 64 -7.07 12.04 17.32
CA ASP A 64 -5.79 11.85 18.02
C ASP A 64 -4.80 10.93 17.27
N ARG A 65 -5.30 10.16 16.30
CA ARG A 65 -4.50 9.23 15.49
C ARG A 65 -4.24 9.74 14.08
N LEU A 66 -4.66 10.96 13.77
CA LEU A 66 -4.56 11.53 12.42
C LEU A 66 -3.51 12.64 12.36
N LYS A 67 -2.88 12.74 11.20
CA LYS A 67 -2.04 13.86 10.84
C LYS A 67 -2.32 14.25 9.39
N GLN A 68 -2.38 15.54 9.09
CA GLN A 68 -2.64 16.00 7.72
C GLN A 68 -1.52 15.50 6.79
N ALA A 69 -1.90 15.02 5.61
CA ALA A 69 -0.97 14.69 4.56
C ALA A 69 -0.94 15.81 3.51
N HIS A 70 0.22 16.44 3.37
CA HIS A 70 0.46 17.44 2.34
C HIS A 70 0.92 16.68 1.11
N VAL A 71 0.06 16.58 0.11
CA VAL A 71 0.34 15.83 -1.10
C VAL A 71 0.23 16.78 -2.28
N ASP A 72 1.32 16.89 -3.04
CA ASP A 72 1.35 17.74 -4.22
C ASP A 72 0.48 17.12 -5.32
N LEU A 73 -0.66 17.76 -5.60
CA LEU A 73 -1.63 17.32 -6.60
C LEU A 73 -1.12 17.47 -8.05
N SER A 74 0.06 18.05 -8.24
CA SER A 74 0.70 18.24 -9.56
C SER A 74 1.26 16.94 -10.17
N GLY A 75 1.28 15.83 -9.42
CA GLY A 75 1.73 14.52 -9.89
C GLY A 75 0.80 13.38 -9.44
N PRO A 76 1.00 12.16 -9.96
CA PRO A 76 0.19 11.00 -9.54
C PRO A 76 0.42 10.70 -8.06
N VAL A 77 -0.58 10.97 -7.23
CA VAL A 77 -0.56 10.69 -5.79
C VAL A 77 -0.50 9.19 -5.56
N LYS A 78 0.62 8.69 -5.01
CA LYS A 78 0.76 7.29 -4.59
C LYS A 78 0.01 7.08 -3.26
N LEU A 79 -1.28 6.73 -3.35
CA LEU A 79 -2.09 6.33 -2.19
C LEU A 79 -1.57 5.01 -1.60
N ALA A 80 -1.52 4.90 -0.27
CA ALA A 80 -1.10 3.67 0.38
C ALA A 80 -2.20 2.59 0.24
N LEU A 81 -1.84 1.46 -0.38
CA LEU A 81 -2.70 0.27 -0.38
C LEU A 81 -2.33 -0.61 0.83
N PRO A 82 -3.31 -1.26 1.49
CA PRO A 82 -3.03 -2.20 2.55
C PRO A 82 -2.16 -3.35 2.02
N PRO A 83 -1.33 -3.96 2.87
CA PRO A 83 -0.56 -5.14 2.48
C PRO A 83 -1.52 -6.22 1.97
N ARG A 84 -1.18 -6.82 0.83
CA ARG A 84 -1.95 -7.93 0.25
C ARG A 84 -2.05 -9.04 1.28
N ARG A 85 -3.26 -9.35 1.73
CA ARG A 85 -3.52 -10.50 2.61
C ARG A 85 -3.61 -11.76 1.76
N GLY A 86 -2.88 -12.81 2.14
CA GLY A 86 -2.98 -14.15 1.55
C GLY A 86 -1.68 -14.67 0.96
N ARG A 87 -1.79 -15.84 0.32
CA ARG A 87 -0.70 -16.56 -0.36
C ARG A 87 -0.04 -15.65 -1.40
N PRO A 88 1.30 -15.67 -1.56
CA PRO A 88 1.94 -15.01 -2.68
C PRO A 88 1.26 -15.41 -3.99
N PRO A 89 1.07 -14.47 -4.94
CA PRO A 89 0.45 -14.79 -6.22
C PRO A 89 1.25 -15.93 -6.86
N GLN A 90 0.56 -17.02 -7.21
CA GLN A 90 1.15 -18.04 -8.06
C GLN A 90 1.61 -17.33 -9.33
N ARG A 91 2.88 -17.50 -9.68
CA ARG A 91 3.45 -17.01 -10.95
C ARG A 91 2.57 -17.53 -12.08
N ILE A 92 1.71 -16.68 -12.63
CA ILE A 92 0.90 -17.03 -13.79
C ILE A 92 1.92 -17.26 -14.92
N PRO A 93 2.00 -18.46 -15.52
CA PRO A 93 2.82 -18.66 -16.69
C PRO A 93 2.27 -17.73 -17.77
N GLU A 94 3.09 -16.79 -18.24
CA GLU A 94 2.75 -15.96 -19.38
C GLU A 94 2.37 -16.89 -20.53
N LYS A 95 1.14 -16.78 -21.04
CA LYS A 95 0.69 -17.60 -22.17
C LYS A 95 1.62 -17.29 -23.34
N PRO A 96 2.37 -18.27 -23.88
CA PRO A 96 3.27 -18.02 -24.98
C PRO A 96 2.42 -17.61 -26.18
N HIS A 97 2.60 -16.36 -26.59
CA HIS A 97 2.03 -15.88 -27.84
C HIS A 97 2.69 -16.69 -28.95
N SER A 98 1.85 -17.30 -29.77
CA SER A 98 2.23 -18.14 -30.89
C SER A 98 3.28 -17.46 -31.76
N ARG A 99 4.43 -18.11 -31.93
CA ARG A 99 5.22 -18.06 -33.16
C ARG A 99 6.15 -19.28 -33.24
N THR A 100 5.77 -20.16 -34.14
CA THR A 100 6.48 -21.24 -34.83
C THR A 100 8.01 -21.15 -34.77
N THR A 101 8.67 -22.25 -34.36
CA THR A 101 9.71 -22.98 -35.13
C THR A 101 10.08 -24.25 -34.38
N GLN A 102 10.05 -25.37 -35.10
CA GLN A 102 10.27 -26.72 -34.59
C GLN A 102 11.72 -26.92 -34.12
N GLN A 103 11.92 -27.41 -32.90
CA GLN A 103 13.15 -28.12 -32.55
C GLN A 103 12.83 -29.39 -31.77
N ARG A 104 12.98 -30.51 -32.49
CA ARG A 104 12.73 -31.88 -32.06
C ARG A 104 13.82 -32.30 -31.07
N SER A 105 13.56 -32.22 -29.76
CA SER A 105 14.39 -32.88 -28.75
C SER A 105 13.76 -34.23 -28.39
N GLN A 106 14.41 -35.31 -28.81
CA GLN A 106 14.03 -36.69 -28.53
C GLN A 106 14.13 -36.97 -27.02
N THR A 107 13.06 -37.49 -26.42
CA THR A 107 13.02 -37.98 -25.03
C THR A 107 13.14 -39.50 -25.02
N SER A 108 14.03 -40.08 -24.22
CA SER A 108 13.93 -41.50 -23.85
C SER A 108 13.09 -41.65 -22.58
N GLY A 109 12.47 -42.83 -22.41
CA GLY A 109 11.31 -43.12 -21.55
C GLY A 109 11.41 -42.90 -20.03
N ALA A 110 12.44 -42.20 -19.54
CA ALA A 110 12.58 -41.82 -18.12
C ALA A 110 12.69 -40.28 -17.92
N GLY A 111 12.15 -39.49 -18.84
CA GLY A 111 11.85 -38.06 -18.61
C GLY A 111 13.04 -37.15 -18.31
N ARG A 112 14.28 -37.57 -18.60
CA ARG A 112 15.48 -36.77 -18.32
C ARG A 112 15.90 -35.94 -19.52
N ILE A 113 15.78 -34.61 -19.42
CA ILE A 113 16.29 -33.68 -20.42
C ILE A 113 17.80 -33.54 -20.23
N ILE A 114 18.59 -34.07 -21.16
CA ILE A 114 20.05 -33.93 -21.15
C ILE A 114 20.42 -32.57 -21.74
N ARG A 115 20.76 -31.60 -20.89
CA ARG A 115 21.42 -30.36 -21.33
C ARG A 115 22.90 -30.68 -21.56
N ARG A 116 23.33 -30.79 -22.81
CA ARG A 116 24.76 -30.83 -23.13
C ARG A 116 25.32 -29.41 -23.02
N SER A 117 26.25 -29.18 -22.08
CA SER A 117 26.99 -27.91 -22.00
C SER A 117 27.86 -27.71 -23.24
N PRO A 118 27.95 -26.48 -23.79
CA PRO A 118 28.87 -26.19 -24.87
C PRO A 118 30.30 -26.09 -24.30
N ARG A 119 31.25 -26.76 -24.95
CA ARG A 119 32.69 -26.57 -24.70
C ARG A 119 33.12 -25.29 -25.40
N PHE A 120 33.75 -24.39 -24.65
CA PHE A 120 34.41 -23.21 -25.20
C PHE A 120 35.77 -23.61 -25.79
N LEU A 121 36.07 -23.08 -26.97
CA LEU A 121 37.37 -23.12 -27.65
C LEU A 121 38.27 -21.99 -27.13
#